data_AF-A0A7R9MRA6-F1
#
_entry.id   AF-A0A7R9MRA6-F1
#
_cell.length_a   1.000
_cell.length_b   1.000
_cell.length_c   1.000
_cell.angle_alpha   90.00
_cell.angle_beta   90.00
_cell.angle_gamma   90.00
#
_symmetry.space_group_name_H-M   'P 1'
#
loop_
_entity.id
_entity.type
_entity.pdbx_description
1 polymer ?
#
loop_
_entity_poly.entity_id
_entity_poly.type
_entity_poly.pdbx_seq_one_letter_code
_entity_poly.pdbx_strand_id
1 'polypeptide(L)'
;MFIGHGRDQMVRGNGASDEIHIKKLVDLFSENKCHPTLRLKPKIFEPVVDREWMDGTTRTFICYACADGTESFYTGNGYTLYGQALSHCIAEYAYDLNLTQIFNKV
;
A
#
# COMPACT_ATOMS: atom_id res chain seq x y z
N MET A 1 -1.50 -0.78 6.60
CA MET A 1 -2.04 -1.67 5.57
C MET A 1 -3.53 -1.36 5.38
N PHE A 2 -3.99 -1.19 4.15
CA PHE A 2 -5.40 -1.02 3.80
C PHE A 2 -5.83 -2.21 2.93
N ILE A 3 -6.68 -3.07 3.46
CA ILE A 3 -7.28 -4.19 2.73
C ILE A 3 -8.76 -3.86 2.54
N GLY A 4 -9.19 -3.76 1.29
CA GLY A 4 -10.57 -3.45 0.95
C GLY A 4 -10.77 -3.54 -0.56
N HIS A 5 -12.03 -3.52 -0.99
CA HIS A 5 -12.34 -3.38 -2.41
C HIS A 5 -11.96 -1.98 -2.90
N GLY A 6 -11.60 -1.88 -4.17
CA GLY A 6 -11.28 -0.60 -4.77
C GLY A 6 -11.13 -0.72 -6.27
N ARG A 7 -10.99 0.44 -6.92
CA ARG A 7 -10.80 0.60 -8.36
C ARG A 7 -10.18 1.95 -8.62
N ASP A 8 -9.47 2.14 -9.72
CA ASP A 8 -9.08 3.45 -10.24
C ASP A 8 -8.48 4.41 -9.17
N GLN A 9 -7.54 3.94 -8.34
CA GLN A 9 -6.94 4.70 -7.22
C GLN A 9 -7.88 5.07 -6.07
N MET A 10 -9.02 4.38 -5.97
CA MET A 10 -10.05 4.61 -4.97
C MET A 10 -10.21 3.37 -4.09
N VAL A 11 -10.12 3.55 -2.77
CA VAL A 11 -10.50 2.51 -1.80
C VAL A 11 -11.98 2.71 -1.47
N ARG A 12 -12.75 1.64 -1.49
CA ARG A 12 -14.17 1.65 -1.11
C ARG A 12 -14.30 1.38 0.40
N GLY A 13 -15.04 2.25 1.07
CA GLY A 13 -15.51 2.05 2.44
C GLY A 13 -16.61 1.01 2.51
N ASN A 14 -17.14 0.77 3.71
CA ASN A 14 -18.16 -0.27 3.91
C ASN A 14 -19.53 0.11 3.30
N GLY A 15 -19.75 1.39 2.97
CA GLY A 15 -20.91 1.86 2.20
C GLY A 15 -20.63 1.78 0.70
N ALA A 16 -21.58 1.25 -0.07
CA ALA A 16 -21.43 0.99 -1.52
C ALA A 16 -21.10 2.23 -2.38
N SER A 17 -21.30 3.44 -1.83
CA SER A 17 -21.01 4.74 -2.46
C SER A 17 -19.78 5.47 -1.92
N ASP A 18 -19.13 4.94 -0.88
CA ASP A 18 -18.09 5.66 -0.14
C ASP A 18 -16.70 5.34 -0.69
N GLU A 19 -16.35 5.93 -1.83
CA GLU A 19 -15.02 5.79 -2.41
C GLU A 19 -14.11 6.95 -1.98
N ILE A 20 -12.91 6.64 -1.47
CA ILE A 20 -11.88 7.63 -1.15
C ILE A 20 -10.64 7.43 -2.01
N HIS A 21 -10.17 8.53 -2.61
CA HIS A 21 -8.96 8.51 -3.40
C HIS A 21 -7.73 8.26 -2.51
N ILE A 22 -6.88 7.31 -2.88
CA ILE A 22 -5.66 6.95 -2.14
C ILE A 22 -4.78 8.18 -1.90
N LYS A 23 -4.67 9.09 -2.88
CA LYS A 23 -3.93 10.35 -2.72
C LYS A 23 -4.42 11.16 -1.53
N LYS A 24 -5.73 11.23 -1.29
CA LYS A 24 -6.27 11.96 -0.13
C LYS A 24 -5.85 11.34 1.20
N LEU A 25 -5.74 10.01 1.25
CA LEU A 25 -5.23 9.30 2.42
C LEU A 25 -3.74 9.58 2.64
N VAL A 26 -2.92 9.50 1.57
CA VAL A 26 -1.49 9.78 1.62
C VAL A 26 -1.21 11.23 2.01
N ASP A 27 -1.98 12.17 1.47
CA ASP A 27 -1.90 13.60 1.76
C ASP A 27 -2.14 13.94 3.25
N LEU A 28 -2.71 13.04 4.07
CA LEU A 28 -2.82 13.23 5.53
C LEU A 28 -1.46 13.11 6.23
N PHE A 29 -0.51 12.45 5.59
CA PHE A 29 0.82 12.16 6.14
C PHE A 29 1.93 13.02 5.51
N SER A 30 1.55 14.02 4.71
CA SER A 30 2.47 15.05 4.22
C SER A 30 3.10 15.82 5.38
N GLU A 31 4.27 16.41 5.17
CA GLU A 31 5.05 17.07 6.21
C GLU A 31 4.26 18.13 6.99
N ASN A 32 3.42 18.89 6.30
CA ASN A 32 2.60 19.96 6.86
C ASN A 32 1.32 19.50 7.59
N LYS A 33 0.85 18.27 7.34
CA LYS A 33 -0.37 17.73 7.96
C LYS A 33 -0.10 16.63 8.98
N CYS A 34 1.03 15.95 8.85
CA CYS A 34 1.40 14.85 9.73
C CYS A 34 1.86 15.35 11.10
N HIS A 35 1.66 14.51 12.12
CA HIS A 35 2.17 14.75 13.46
C HIS A 35 3.70 14.95 13.43
N PRO A 36 4.27 15.95 14.15
CA PRO A 36 5.70 16.28 14.06
C PRO A 36 6.65 15.10 14.28
N THR A 37 6.31 14.16 15.18
CA THR A 37 7.14 12.98 15.48
C THR A 37 7.21 11.95 14.35
N LEU A 38 6.33 12.08 13.35
CA LEU A 38 6.27 11.23 12.17
C LEU A 38 6.87 11.91 10.94
N ARG A 39 7.13 13.22 10.97
CA ARG A 39 7.79 13.93 9.87
C ARG A 39 9.15 13.31 9.56
N LEU A 40 9.53 13.32 8.28
CA LEU A 40 10.80 12.78 7.75
C LEU A 40 11.05 11.27 7.94
N LYS A 41 10.19 10.57 8.69
CA LYS A 41 10.21 9.10 8.79
C LYS A 41 9.49 8.50 7.58
N PRO A 42 9.97 7.37 7.03
CA PRO A 42 9.27 6.66 5.95
C PRO A 42 7.80 6.41 6.29
N LYS A 43 6.94 6.50 5.28
CA LYS A 43 5.52 6.13 5.35
C LYS A 43 5.26 5.01 4.36
N ILE A 44 4.85 3.87 4.88
CA ILE A 44 4.57 2.69 4.06
C ILE A 44 3.05 2.56 3.98
N PHE A 45 2.54 2.71 2.77
CA PHE A 45 1.14 2.46 2.45
C PHE A 45 1.08 1.20 1.60
N GLU A 46 0.33 0.22 2.09
CA GLU A 46 0.03 -0.99 1.35
C GLU A 46 -1.48 -1.02 1.10
N PRO A 47 -1.96 -0.30 0.09
CA PRO A 47 -3.29 -0.51 -0.43
C PRO A 47 -3.30 -1.79 -1.27
N VAL A 48 -4.22 -2.70 -0.98
CA VAL A 48 -4.62 -3.75 -1.93
C VAL A 48 -5.55 -3.14 -3.00
N VAL A 49 -5.15 -2.00 -3.59
CA VAL A 49 -5.96 -1.18 -4.50
C VAL A 49 -5.05 -0.24 -5.30
N ASP A 50 -5.03 -0.35 -6.64
CA ASP A 50 -4.45 0.45 -7.77
C ASP A 50 -3.65 1.80 -7.63
N ARG A 51 -2.44 1.83 -8.25
CA ARG A 51 -1.39 2.85 -8.64
C ARG A 51 -0.43 3.64 -7.73
N GLU A 52 0.89 3.56 -8.01
CA GLU A 52 2.00 4.34 -7.42
C GLU A 52 1.85 5.87 -7.42
N TRP A 53 2.29 6.49 -6.31
CA TRP A 53 2.66 7.91 -6.27
C TRP A 53 4.00 8.05 -5.54
N MET A 54 5.01 8.55 -6.25
CA MET A 54 6.22 9.09 -5.64
C MET A 54 6.11 10.60 -5.62
N ASP A 55 5.79 11.14 -4.46
CA ASP A 55 5.94 12.54 -4.17
C ASP A 55 7.38 12.83 -3.74
N GLY A 56 8.07 13.63 -4.54
CA GLY A 56 9.45 14.04 -4.26
C GLY A 56 9.63 14.86 -2.96
N THR A 57 8.57 15.14 -2.21
CA THR A 57 8.59 15.84 -0.92
C THR A 57 8.37 14.93 0.29
N THR A 58 7.90 13.69 0.09
CA THR A 58 7.63 12.75 1.19
C THR A 58 8.23 11.38 0.87
N ARG A 59 9.02 10.80 1.79
CA ARG A 59 9.54 9.41 1.68
C ARG A 59 8.40 8.40 1.86
N THR A 60 7.51 8.34 0.89
CA THR A 60 6.30 7.52 0.88
C THR A 60 6.49 6.38 -0.11
N PHE A 61 6.29 5.15 0.37
CA PHE A 61 6.23 3.96 -0.46
C PHE A 61 4.77 3.55 -0.56
N ILE A 62 4.27 3.37 -1.78
CA ILE A 62 2.94 2.82 -1.99
C ILE A 62 3.03 1.57 -2.85
N CYS A 63 2.60 0.45 -2.29
CA CYS A 63 2.75 -0.87 -2.92
C CYS A 63 1.37 -1.45 -3.22
N TYR A 64 1.18 -1.84 -4.48
CA TYR A 64 -0.09 -2.25 -5.05
C TYR A 64 -0.13 -3.75 -5.26
N ALA A 65 -1.29 -4.36 -5.00
CA ALA A 65 -1.45 -5.81 -5.15
C ALA A 65 -1.54 -6.30 -6.60
N CYS A 66 -1.73 -5.39 -7.56
CA CYS A 66 -1.84 -5.69 -8.98
C CYS A 66 -1.48 -4.45 -9.83
N ALA A 67 -1.30 -4.66 -11.13
CA ALA A 67 -1.06 -3.58 -12.09
C ALA A 67 -2.37 -2.85 -12.45
N ASP A 68 -2.23 -1.64 -13.03
CA ASP A 68 -3.34 -0.79 -13.46
C ASP A 68 -4.29 -1.54 -14.42
N GLY A 69 -5.60 -1.41 -14.16
CA GLY A 69 -6.65 -2.07 -14.94
C GLY A 69 -6.74 -3.60 -14.77
N THR A 70 -6.04 -4.19 -13.80
CA THR A 70 -6.09 -5.64 -13.52
C THR A 70 -6.67 -5.94 -12.14
N GLU A 71 -7.27 -7.12 -11.99
CA GLU A 71 -7.81 -7.58 -10.71
C GLU A 71 -6.71 -8.19 -9.83
N SER A 72 -6.87 -8.05 -8.51
CA SER A 72 -6.07 -8.79 -7.54
C SER A 72 -6.80 -10.07 -7.13
N PHE A 73 -6.05 -11.13 -6.85
CA PHE A 73 -6.61 -12.46 -6.61
C PHE A 73 -6.39 -12.93 -5.17
N TYR A 74 -7.28 -13.83 -4.76
CA TYR A 74 -7.23 -14.52 -3.50
C TYR A 74 -6.79 -15.96 -3.70
N THR A 75 -6.14 -16.49 -2.68
CA THR A 75 -5.80 -17.89 -2.52
C THR A 75 -7.03 -18.70 -2.13
N GLY A 76 -6.97 -20.03 -2.29
CA GLY A 76 -8.08 -20.94 -1.93
C GLY A 76 -8.46 -20.94 -0.45
N ASN A 77 -7.61 -20.42 0.44
CA ASN A 77 -7.87 -20.25 1.87
C ASN A 77 -8.29 -18.82 2.24
N GLY A 78 -8.58 -17.95 1.25
CA GLY A 78 -9.20 -16.65 1.47
C GLY A 78 -8.25 -15.49 1.76
N TYR A 79 -6.93 -15.66 1.63
CA TYR A 79 -5.95 -14.58 1.76
C TYR A 79 -5.61 -13.98 0.40
N THR A 80 -5.26 -12.69 0.34
CA THR A 80 -4.76 -12.10 -0.92
C THR A 80 -3.43 -12.75 -1.31
N LEU A 81 -3.24 -13.07 -2.59
CA LEU A 81 -1.97 -13.62 -3.08
C LEU A 81 -0.80 -12.70 -2.72
N TYR A 82 -0.97 -11.40 -3.00
CA TYR A 82 0.00 -10.37 -2.67
C TYR A 82 0.31 -10.31 -1.17
N GLY A 83 -0.72 -10.30 -0.30
CA GLY A 83 -0.52 -10.19 1.14
C GLY A 83 0.22 -11.40 1.73
N GLN A 84 -0.05 -12.59 1.20
CA GLN A 84 0.65 -13.80 1.61
C GLN A 84 2.11 -13.81 1.13
N ALA A 85 2.36 -13.46 -0.13
CA ALA A 85 3.72 -13.35 -0.68
C ALA A 85 4.56 -12.29 0.05
N LEU A 86 3.96 -11.13 0.33
CA LEU A 86 4.60 -10.06 1.10
C LEU A 86 4.95 -10.51 2.52
N SER A 87 3.99 -11.12 3.23
CA SER A 87 4.22 -11.62 4.59
C SER A 87 5.36 -12.64 4.63
N HIS A 88 5.42 -13.53 3.63
CA HIS A 88 6.48 -14.51 3.50
C HIS A 88 7.85 -13.84 3.26
N CYS A 89 7.94 -12.92 2.29
CA CYS A 89 9.20 -12.24 1.98
C CYS A 89 9.71 -11.37 3.14
N ILE A 90 8.82 -10.71 3.88
CA ILE A 90 9.20 -9.96 5.10
C ILE A 90 9.74 -10.94 6.15
N ALA A 91 9.04 -12.04 6.41
CA ALA A 91 9.46 -13.02 7.42
C ALA A 91 10.82 -13.66 7.08
N GLU A 92 11.09 -13.88 5.80
CA GLU A 92 12.32 -14.51 5.34
C GLU A 92 13.50 -13.52 5.26
N TYR A 93 13.27 -12.29 4.78
CA TYR A 93 14.36 -11.40 4.36
C TYR A 93 14.50 -10.09 5.15
N ALA A 94 13.65 -9.79 6.14
CA ALA A 94 13.66 -8.50 6.84
C ALA A 94 14.97 -8.16 7.57
N TYR A 95 15.78 -9.16 7.92
CA TYR A 95 17.08 -8.94 8.57
C TYR A 95 18.23 -8.67 7.59
N ASP A 96 18.07 -9.08 6.33
CA ASP A 96 19.16 -9.08 5.35
C ASP A 96 18.96 -8.05 4.23
N LEU A 97 17.71 -7.70 3.93
CA LEU A 97 17.34 -6.86 2.80
C LEU A 97 16.65 -5.58 3.24
N ASN A 98 16.87 -4.50 2.49
CA ASN A 98 16.06 -3.29 2.65
C ASN A 98 14.66 -3.49 2.04
N LEU A 99 13.75 -2.58 2.39
CA LEU A 99 12.34 -2.70 2.01
C LEU A 99 12.11 -2.78 0.48
N THR A 100 12.85 -1.99 -0.32
CA THR A 100 12.75 -2.04 -1.79
C THR A 100 13.21 -3.40 -2.33
N GLN A 101 14.28 -3.97 -1.77
CA GLN A 101 14.76 -5.30 -2.15
C GLN A 101 13.76 -6.40 -1.77
N ILE A 102 13.07 -6.26 -0.64
CA ILE A 102 12.00 -7.17 -0.23
C ILE A 102 10.84 -7.09 -1.22
N PHE A 103 10.36 -5.88 -1.57
CA PHE A 103 9.27 -5.72 -2.53
C PHE A 103 9.60 -6.28 -3.92
N ASN A 104 10.86 -6.23 -4.36
CA ASN A 104 11.28 -6.85 -5.62
C ASN A 104 11.23 -8.39 -5.61
N LYS A 105 11.08 -9.02 -4.45
CA LYS A 105 10.93 -10.47 -4.31
C LYS A 105 9.47 -10.93 -4.18
N VAL A 106 8.56 -10.00 -3.85
CA VAL A 106 7.11 -10.22 -3.74
C VAL A 106 6.51 -10.35 -5.13
#